data_AF-A0A7X8XCQ2-F1
#
_entry.id   AF-A0A7X8XCQ2-F1
#
_cell.length_a   1.000
_cell.length_b   1.000
_cell.length_c   1.000
_cell.angle_alpha   90.00
_cell.angle_beta   90.00
_cell.angle_gamma   90.00
#
_symmetry.space_group_name_H-M   'P 1'
#
loop_
_entity.id
_entity.type
_entity.pdbx_description
1 polymer ?
#
loop_
_entity_poly.entity_id
_entity_poly.type
_entity_poly.pdbx_seq_one_letter_code
_entity_poly.pdbx_strand_id
1 'polypeptide(L)'
;MKNIKMLLPPIVARRPHAAIFLSGTGSNAEQILRRNQELLAQGKEIPYDLQVLVTDAPETSRARELGKVYGIPVIEEDIRAFYQAHGEERVSIRTPKAQELRNQWSDRLRVKLRPYAIDFAVFAGFVPLTNLTADFPCLNVHPGDLTYLKDGRRHLVGLHQLPIELAILEGLETLRSSVILARPYTGKGEDMDNGPLLGISPEVPIDLQGEKLEDLRAIAAARPEKRPAGGYKDRLAELAALNLERLKRGGDWQVLPGVVRDFAKGCYALSDDNQLFYRIGDKFHPVETVQVDGDQREPIFDSP
;
A
#
# COMPACT_ATOMS: atom_id res chain seq x y z
N MET A 1 27.57 15.83 8.04
CA MET A 1 26.10 15.76 8.03
C MET A 1 25.70 14.80 6.94
N LYS A 2 24.80 13.83 7.22
CA LYS A 2 24.29 12.95 6.17
C LYS A 2 23.56 13.80 5.13
N ASN A 3 23.82 13.58 3.85
CA ASN A 3 23.04 14.21 2.80
C ASN A 3 21.62 13.64 2.87
N ILE A 4 20.60 14.51 2.88
CA ILE A 4 19.20 14.09 2.90
C ILE A 4 18.50 14.58 1.64
N LYS A 5 17.70 13.71 1.03
CA LYS A 5 16.92 13.98 -0.17
C LYS A 5 15.44 13.80 0.12
N MET A 6 14.66 14.84 -0.13
CA MET A 6 13.19 14.76 -0.03
C MET A 6 12.66 13.69 -1.00
N LEU A 7 11.74 12.87 -0.51
CA LEU A 7 11.09 11.85 -1.35
C LEU A 7 10.19 12.46 -2.43
N LEU A 8 9.61 13.62 -2.13
CA LEU A 8 8.91 14.46 -3.10
C LEU A 8 9.40 15.91 -2.93
N PRO A 9 10.27 16.41 -3.83
CA PRO A 9 10.71 17.80 -3.76
C PRO A 9 9.56 18.76 -4.10
N PRO A 10 9.60 20.01 -3.60
CA PRO A 10 8.61 21.02 -3.97
C PRO A 10 8.58 21.25 -5.48
N ILE A 11 7.38 21.32 -6.04
CA ILE A 11 7.18 21.61 -7.46
C ILE A 11 6.86 23.09 -7.60
N VAL A 12 7.64 23.78 -8.43
CA VAL A 12 7.47 25.22 -8.64
C VAL A 12 6.14 25.47 -9.35
N ALA A 13 5.38 26.45 -8.86
CA ALA A 13 4.16 26.99 -9.47
C ALA A 13 2.92 26.06 -9.51
N ARG A 14 2.95 24.85 -8.94
CA ARG A 14 1.76 24.01 -8.78
C ARG A 14 1.86 23.04 -7.61
N ARG A 15 0.72 22.49 -7.20
CA ARG A 15 0.70 21.34 -6.28
C ARG A 15 1.12 20.06 -7.03
N PRO A 16 1.66 19.06 -6.34
CA PRO A 16 1.95 17.76 -6.93
C PRO A 16 0.68 17.12 -7.50
N HIS A 17 0.81 16.48 -8.65
CA HIS A 17 -0.23 15.72 -9.31
C HIS A 17 -0.16 14.27 -8.85
N ALA A 18 -1.27 13.77 -8.33
CA ALA A 18 -1.39 12.40 -7.83
C ALA A 18 -2.23 11.52 -8.77
N ALA A 19 -1.93 10.22 -8.78
CA ALA A 19 -2.81 9.18 -9.32
C ALA A 19 -3.13 8.14 -8.25
N ILE A 20 -4.34 7.56 -8.30
CA ILE A 20 -4.70 6.44 -7.43
C ILE A 20 -4.96 5.20 -8.28
N PHE A 21 -4.29 4.10 -7.94
CA PHE A 21 -4.41 2.81 -8.60
C PHE A 21 -5.21 1.83 -7.75
N LEU A 22 -6.11 1.06 -8.38
CA LEU A 22 -6.98 0.11 -7.71
C LEU A 22 -7.41 -1.04 -8.64
N SER A 23 -7.49 -2.27 -8.10
CA SER A 23 -7.90 -3.46 -8.87
C SER A 23 -9.29 -3.99 -8.50
N GLY A 24 -9.83 -3.59 -7.35
CA GLY A 24 -11.05 -4.17 -6.78
C GLY A 24 -12.04 -3.11 -6.28
N THR A 25 -12.57 -3.32 -5.08
CA THR A 25 -13.61 -2.47 -4.47
C THR A 25 -13.19 -1.01 -4.29
N GLY A 26 -11.88 -0.72 -4.30
CA GLY A 26 -11.37 0.64 -4.19
C GLY A 26 -11.61 1.28 -2.83
N SER A 27 -11.85 0.51 -1.77
CA SER A 27 -12.18 1.07 -0.45
C SER A 27 -11.12 2.06 0.03
N ASN A 28 -9.83 1.77 -0.15
CA ASN A 28 -8.75 2.66 0.27
C ASN A 28 -8.75 3.96 -0.57
N ALA A 29 -9.02 3.87 -1.87
CA ALA A 29 -9.17 5.03 -2.75
C ALA A 29 -10.37 5.90 -2.31
N GLU A 30 -11.52 5.28 -2.07
CA GLU A 30 -12.74 5.94 -1.62
C GLU A 30 -12.55 6.68 -0.29
N GLN A 31 -11.77 6.14 0.65
CA GLN A 31 -11.47 6.82 1.92
C GLN A 31 -10.56 8.03 1.73
N ILE A 32 -9.55 7.96 0.84
CA ILE A 32 -8.73 9.13 0.49
C ILE A 32 -9.63 10.23 -0.08
N LEU A 33 -10.50 9.88 -1.03
CA LEU A 33 -11.42 10.81 -1.68
C LEU A 33 -12.41 11.43 -0.70
N ARG A 34 -13.07 10.62 0.13
CA ARG A 34 -14.01 11.09 1.15
C ARG A 34 -13.31 12.03 2.13
N ARG A 35 -12.12 11.65 2.61
CA ARG A 35 -11.37 12.47 3.56
C ARG A 35 -10.95 13.80 2.96
N ASN A 36 -10.57 13.84 1.68
CA ASN A 36 -10.27 15.10 0.99
C ASN A 36 -11.50 16.01 0.92
N GLN A 37 -12.68 15.47 0.57
CA GLN A 37 -13.93 16.24 0.56
C GLN A 37 -14.30 16.77 1.94
N GLU A 38 -14.17 15.96 2.98
CA GLU A 38 -14.40 16.38 4.37
C GLU A 38 -13.49 17.56 4.77
N LEU A 39 -12.20 17.48 4.42
CA LEU A 39 -11.23 18.54 4.72
C LEU A 39 -11.54 19.83 3.93
N LEU A 40 -11.91 19.72 2.66
CA LEU A 40 -12.33 20.87 1.85
C LEU A 40 -13.60 21.53 2.42
N ALA A 41 -14.57 20.73 2.87
CA ALA A 41 -15.78 21.24 3.53
C ALA A 41 -15.48 21.95 4.87
N GLN A 42 -14.36 21.60 5.51
CA GLN A 42 -13.82 22.29 6.69
C GLN A 42 -12.96 23.52 6.35
N GLY A 43 -12.83 23.89 5.08
CA GLY A 43 -12.00 25.00 4.63
C GLY A 43 -10.49 24.70 4.66
N LYS A 44 -10.08 23.44 4.79
CA LYS A 44 -8.68 23.02 4.74
C LYS A 44 -8.25 22.78 3.29
N GLU A 45 -6.97 23.04 3.01
CA GLU A 45 -6.40 22.75 1.70
C GLU A 45 -5.94 21.31 1.56
N ILE A 46 -6.07 20.76 0.34
CA ILE A 46 -5.47 19.48 -0.06
C ILE A 46 -4.11 19.76 -0.70
N PRO A 47 -3.02 19.14 -0.22
CA PRO A 47 -1.66 19.48 -0.64
C PRO A 47 -1.24 18.89 -2.01
N TYR A 48 -2.18 18.34 -2.77
CA TYR A 48 -1.97 17.74 -4.10
C TYR A 48 -3.25 17.85 -4.93
N ASP A 49 -3.10 17.72 -6.24
CA ASP A 49 -4.21 17.64 -7.19
C ASP A 49 -4.35 16.19 -7.68
N LEU A 50 -5.49 15.56 -7.41
CA LEU A 50 -5.75 14.20 -7.88
C LEU A 50 -6.22 14.23 -9.33
N GLN A 51 -5.41 13.68 -10.24
CA GLN A 51 -5.60 13.82 -11.68
C GLN A 51 -6.37 12.66 -12.31
N VAL A 52 -6.17 11.44 -11.80
CA VAL A 52 -6.68 10.24 -12.46
C VAL A 52 -6.78 9.04 -11.50
N LEU A 53 -7.80 8.20 -11.71
CA LEU A 53 -7.88 6.84 -11.19
C LEU A 53 -7.38 5.85 -12.24
N VAL A 54 -6.71 4.78 -11.83
CA VAL A 54 -6.14 3.78 -12.73
C VAL A 54 -6.56 2.37 -12.30
N THR A 55 -7.00 1.55 -13.24
CA THR A 55 -7.30 0.14 -12.95
C THR A 55 -6.74 -0.82 -13.98
N ASP A 56 -6.29 -1.98 -13.50
CA ASP A 56 -5.87 -3.14 -14.28
C ASP A 56 -6.99 -4.16 -14.50
N ALA A 57 -8.15 -3.96 -13.88
CA ALA A 57 -9.25 -4.91 -13.85
C ALA A 57 -10.59 -4.19 -14.03
N PRO A 58 -10.81 -3.53 -15.19
CA PRO A 58 -11.94 -2.63 -15.41
C PRO A 58 -13.32 -3.26 -15.21
N GLU A 59 -13.44 -4.57 -15.45
CA GLU A 59 -14.71 -5.30 -15.30
C GLU A 59 -15.06 -5.66 -13.86
N THR A 60 -14.07 -5.71 -12.95
CA THR A 60 -14.29 -6.07 -11.53
C THR A 60 -13.96 -4.95 -10.55
N SER A 61 -13.29 -3.90 -11.02
CA SER A 61 -12.93 -2.75 -10.20
C SER A 61 -14.06 -1.73 -10.12
N ARG A 62 -14.18 -1.05 -8.97
CA ARG A 62 -15.06 0.13 -8.80
C ARG A 62 -14.46 1.43 -9.35
N ALA A 63 -13.36 1.39 -10.10
CA ALA A 63 -12.71 2.60 -10.62
C ALA A 63 -13.64 3.50 -11.47
N ARG A 64 -14.44 2.91 -12.39
CA ARG A 64 -15.45 3.65 -13.18
C ARG A 64 -16.48 4.36 -12.29
N GLU A 65 -16.97 3.65 -11.28
CA GLU A 65 -17.95 4.16 -10.33
C GLU A 65 -17.37 5.34 -9.54
N LEU A 66 -16.20 5.16 -8.92
CA LEU A 66 -15.53 6.21 -8.15
C LEU A 66 -15.17 7.41 -9.03
N GLY A 67 -14.67 7.18 -10.24
CA GLY A 67 -14.37 8.25 -11.19
C GLY A 67 -15.61 9.09 -11.51
N LYS A 68 -16.76 8.45 -11.72
CA LYS A 68 -18.04 9.13 -11.94
C LYS A 68 -18.51 9.91 -10.70
N VAL A 69 -18.48 9.30 -9.53
CA VAL A 69 -18.97 9.91 -8.27
C VAL A 69 -18.15 11.14 -7.89
N TYR A 70 -16.83 11.08 -8.06
CA TYR A 70 -15.92 12.14 -7.63
C TYR A 70 -15.48 13.08 -8.78
N GLY A 71 -15.95 12.84 -10.01
CA GLY A 71 -15.62 13.67 -11.17
C GLY A 71 -14.15 13.54 -11.61
N ILE A 72 -13.56 12.35 -11.47
CA ILE A 72 -12.15 12.07 -11.74
C ILE A 72 -12.04 11.18 -12.99
N PRO A 73 -11.16 11.52 -13.95
CA PRO A 73 -10.85 10.66 -15.09
C PRO A 73 -10.41 9.26 -14.66
N VAL A 74 -10.72 8.25 -15.48
CA VAL A 74 -10.33 6.86 -15.25
C VAL A 74 -9.52 6.34 -16.44
N ILE A 75 -8.34 5.81 -16.15
CA ILE A 75 -7.53 5.02 -17.08
C ILE A 75 -7.74 3.54 -16.79
N GLU A 76 -7.97 2.80 -17.86
CA GLU A 76 -8.14 1.35 -17.82
C GLU A 76 -7.06 0.70 -18.69
N GLU A 77 -6.31 -0.24 -18.12
CA GLU A 77 -5.39 -1.10 -18.87
C GLU A 77 -5.54 -2.53 -18.35
N ASP A 78 -6.50 -3.26 -18.89
CA ASP A 78 -6.81 -4.62 -18.46
C ASP A 78 -5.60 -5.55 -18.63
N ILE A 79 -5.03 -5.97 -17.50
CA ILE A 79 -3.83 -6.81 -17.51
C ILE A 79 -4.14 -8.25 -17.94
N ARG A 80 -5.34 -8.76 -17.66
CA ARG A 80 -5.71 -10.13 -18.06
C ARG A 80 -5.93 -10.17 -19.56
N ALA A 81 -6.67 -9.19 -20.09
CA ALA A 81 -6.87 -9.05 -21.54
C ALA A 81 -5.53 -8.83 -22.26
N PHE A 82 -4.62 -8.04 -21.68
CA PHE A 82 -3.27 -7.88 -22.22
C PHE A 82 -2.53 -9.22 -22.32
N TYR A 83 -2.47 -10.01 -21.24
CA TYR A 83 -1.74 -11.28 -21.25
C TYR A 83 -2.38 -12.30 -22.21
N GLN A 84 -3.71 -12.39 -22.25
CA GLN A 84 -4.43 -13.27 -23.17
C GLN A 84 -4.15 -12.92 -24.64
N ALA A 85 -4.11 -11.62 -24.98
CA ALA A 85 -3.78 -11.16 -26.33
C ALA A 85 -2.33 -11.52 -26.75
N HIS A 86 -1.45 -11.82 -25.79
CA HIS A 86 -0.07 -12.26 -26.04
C HIS A 86 0.12 -13.78 -25.83
N GLY A 87 -0.98 -14.54 -25.79
CA GLY A 87 -0.97 -16.01 -25.71
C GLY A 87 -0.69 -16.57 -24.32
N GLU A 88 -0.81 -15.77 -23.26
CA GLU A 88 -0.67 -16.23 -21.88
C GLU A 88 -2.03 -16.46 -21.23
N GLU A 89 -2.26 -17.66 -20.69
CA GLU A 89 -3.51 -17.97 -19.98
C GLU A 89 -3.60 -17.28 -18.61
N ARG A 90 -2.45 -16.90 -18.02
CA ARG A 90 -2.38 -16.36 -16.66
C ARG A 90 -1.40 -15.20 -16.59
N VAL A 91 -1.76 -14.22 -15.76
CA VAL A 91 -0.87 -13.13 -15.38
C VAL A 91 0.25 -13.68 -14.50
N SER A 92 1.49 -13.45 -14.88
CA SER A 92 2.68 -13.95 -14.18
C SER A 92 3.84 -12.96 -14.32
N ILE A 93 4.85 -13.09 -13.46
CA ILE A 93 6.14 -12.40 -13.54
C ILE A 93 7.31 -13.35 -13.26
N ARG A 94 7.04 -14.67 -13.22
CA ARG A 94 8.00 -15.68 -12.76
C ARG A 94 9.02 -16.11 -13.81
N THR A 95 8.79 -15.77 -15.08
CA THR A 95 9.67 -16.11 -16.20
C THR A 95 10.15 -14.84 -16.88
N PRO A 96 11.32 -14.85 -17.56
CA PRO A 96 11.79 -13.70 -18.32
C PRO A 96 10.76 -13.19 -19.34
N LYS A 97 10.08 -14.11 -20.04
CA LYS A 97 8.99 -13.76 -20.97
C LYS A 97 7.85 -13.03 -20.26
N ALA A 98 7.44 -13.50 -19.09
CA ALA A 98 6.35 -12.89 -18.33
C ALA A 98 6.75 -11.51 -17.77
N GLN A 99 8.02 -11.32 -17.39
CA GLN A 99 8.56 -10.01 -16.99
C GLN A 99 8.58 -9.03 -18.16
N GLU A 100 8.94 -9.50 -19.35
CA GLU A 100 8.90 -8.67 -20.56
C GLU A 100 7.47 -8.24 -20.91
N LEU A 101 6.49 -9.15 -20.84
CA LEU A 101 5.07 -8.79 -20.99
C LEU A 101 4.61 -7.81 -19.90
N ARG A 102 5.12 -7.94 -18.68
CA ARG A 102 4.84 -6.98 -17.61
C ARG A 102 5.38 -5.58 -17.96
N ASN A 103 6.60 -5.50 -18.49
CA ASN A 103 7.21 -4.23 -18.90
C ASN A 103 6.38 -3.56 -19.99
N GLN A 104 6.00 -4.31 -21.03
CA GLN A 104 5.20 -3.79 -22.14
C GLN A 104 3.82 -3.30 -21.67
N TRP A 105 3.19 -4.01 -20.72
CA TRP A 105 1.95 -3.55 -20.11
C TRP A 105 2.14 -2.28 -19.27
N SER A 106 3.22 -2.20 -18.46
CA SER A 106 3.59 -0.98 -17.72
C SER A 106 3.87 0.19 -18.67
N ASP A 107 4.47 -0.04 -19.83
CA ASP A 107 4.74 0.99 -20.84
C ASP A 107 3.45 1.57 -21.43
N ARG A 108 2.42 0.74 -21.64
CA ARG A 108 1.10 1.22 -22.06
C ARG A 108 0.47 2.15 -21.03
N LEU A 109 0.55 1.79 -19.74
CA LEU A 109 0.12 2.67 -18.66
C LEU A 109 0.90 3.98 -18.65
N ARG A 110 2.22 3.94 -18.82
CA ARG A 110 3.08 5.13 -18.88
C ARG A 110 2.64 6.09 -19.99
N VAL A 111 2.35 5.57 -21.19
CA VAL A 111 1.85 6.38 -22.31
C VAL A 111 0.51 7.04 -21.97
N LYS A 112 -0.42 6.28 -21.38
CA LYS A 112 -1.74 6.80 -20.98
C LYS A 112 -1.69 7.83 -19.85
N LEU A 113 -0.71 7.72 -18.95
CA LEU A 113 -0.53 8.62 -17.81
C LEU A 113 0.18 9.93 -18.17
N ARG A 114 0.94 9.95 -19.28
CA ARG A 114 1.73 11.12 -19.69
C ARG A 114 0.96 12.45 -19.71
N PRO A 115 -0.30 12.54 -20.20
CA PRO A 115 -1.04 13.80 -20.21
C PRO A 115 -1.35 14.38 -18.82
N TYR A 116 -1.32 13.54 -17.78
CA TYR A 116 -1.69 13.94 -16.41
C TYR A 116 -0.49 14.45 -15.60
N ALA A 117 0.74 14.30 -16.11
CA ALA A 117 1.98 14.77 -15.48
C ALA A 117 2.09 14.35 -13.99
N ILE A 118 1.88 13.06 -13.71
CA ILE A 118 1.87 12.50 -12.35
C ILE A 118 3.25 12.64 -11.70
N ASP A 119 3.26 13.15 -10.47
CA ASP A 119 4.47 13.28 -9.65
C ASP A 119 4.60 12.20 -8.58
N PHE A 120 3.47 11.60 -8.17
CA PHE A 120 3.45 10.43 -7.30
C PHE A 120 2.14 9.65 -7.46
N ALA A 121 2.14 8.38 -7.06
CA ALA A 121 0.96 7.53 -7.10
C ALA A 121 0.66 6.85 -5.77
N VAL A 122 -0.58 6.40 -5.60
CA VAL A 122 -1.03 5.62 -4.45
C VAL A 122 -1.62 4.30 -4.95
N PHE A 123 -1.02 3.18 -4.54
CA PHE A 123 -1.52 1.83 -4.78
C PHE A 123 -2.53 1.46 -3.70
N ALA A 124 -3.79 1.85 -3.94
CA ALA A 124 -4.90 1.68 -3.02
C ALA A 124 -5.60 0.33 -3.23
N GLY A 125 -4.86 -0.76 -3.03
CA GLY A 125 -5.30 -2.11 -3.38
C GLY A 125 -5.10 -2.45 -4.86
N PHE A 126 -3.99 -1.97 -5.42
CA PHE A 126 -3.53 -2.33 -6.76
C PHE A 126 -2.73 -3.63 -6.69
N VAL A 127 -3.25 -4.68 -7.31
CA VAL A 127 -2.71 -6.04 -7.24
C VAL A 127 -1.46 -6.25 -8.09
N PRO A 128 -1.36 -5.74 -9.32
CA PRO A 128 -0.22 -6.04 -10.17
C PRO A 128 1.01 -5.22 -9.77
N LEU A 129 2.18 -5.87 -9.68
CA LEU A 129 3.46 -5.14 -9.67
C LEU A 129 3.61 -4.33 -10.97
N THR A 130 4.22 -3.16 -10.88
CA THR A 130 4.44 -2.30 -12.07
C THR A 130 5.77 -1.58 -11.95
N ASN A 131 6.41 -1.35 -13.10
CA ASN A 131 7.67 -0.60 -13.17
C ASN A 131 7.49 0.92 -13.18
N LEU A 132 6.25 1.42 -13.06
CA LEU A 132 6.00 2.85 -12.82
C LEU A 132 6.64 3.36 -11.52
N THR A 133 6.94 2.46 -10.58
CA THR A 133 7.72 2.73 -9.36
C THR A 133 9.14 3.26 -9.64
N ALA A 134 9.66 3.06 -10.85
CA ALA A 134 10.93 3.63 -11.30
C ALA A 134 10.79 5.06 -11.86
N ASP A 135 9.58 5.47 -12.25
CA ASP A 135 9.33 6.77 -12.89
C ASP A 135 9.01 7.85 -11.85
N PHE A 136 8.21 7.50 -10.85
CA PHE A 136 7.81 8.37 -9.75
C PHE A 136 7.52 7.57 -8.47
N PRO A 137 7.57 8.22 -7.29
CA PRO A 137 7.23 7.60 -6.02
C PRO A 137 5.82 6.98 -6.03
N CYS A 138 5.71 5.74 -5.57
CA CYS A 138 4.43 5.04 -5.43
C CYS A 138 4.24 4.60 -3.98
N LEU A 139 3.17 5.05 -3.34
CA LEU A 139 2.84 4.69 -1.96
C LEU A 139 2.01 3.41 -1.97
N ASN A 140 2.34 2.44 -1.13
CA ASN A 140 1.55 1.22 -0.96
C ASN A 140 1.15 1.06 0.50
N VAL A 141 -0.10 0.63 0.73
CA VAL A 141 -0.55 0.21 2.06
C VAL A 141 -0.51 -1.30 2.16
N HIS A 142 0.02 -1.79 3.26
CA HIS A 142 0.20 -3.20 3.59
C HIS A 142 -0.59 -3.55 4.86
N PRO A 143 -1.41 -4.62 4.86
CA PRO A 143 -2.21 -5.02 6.02
C PRO A 143 -1.37 -5.83 7.03
N GLY A 144 -0.34 -5.21 7.60
CA GLY A 144 0.53 -5.80 8.62
C GLY A 144 1.50 -4.78 9.19
N ASP A 145 1.94 -4.98 10.43
CA ASP A 145 2.90 -4.12 11.09
C ASP A 145 4.32 -4.46 10.59
N LEU A 146 4.88 -3.60 9.73
CA LEU A 146 6.20 -3.80 9.15
C LEU A 146 7.34 -3.33 10.08
N THR A 147 7.02 -2.82 11.27
CA THR A 147 7.99 -2.64 12.36
C THR A 147 8.20 -3.94 13.14
N TYR A 148 7.27 -4.91 13.04
CA TYR A 148 7.41 -6.19 13.70
C TYR A 148 8.44 -7.08 12.98
N LEU A 149 9.62 -7.17 13.58
CA LEU A 149 10.73 -7.96 13.06
C LEU A 149 10.85 -9.31 13.77
N LYS A 150 11.15 -10.34 13.00
CA LYS A 150 11.58 -11.66 13.49
C LYS A 150 12.92 -11.98 12.83
N ASP A 151 13.92 -12.30 13.64
CA ASP A 151 15.31 -12.53 13.19
C ASP A 151 15.86 -11.37 12.33
N GLY A 152 15.53 -10.13 12.71
CA GLY A 152 15.95 -8.91 12.02
C GLY A 152 15.27 -8.67 10.67
N ARG A 153 14.20 -9.39 10.34
CA ARG A 153 13.45 -9.26 9.08
C ARG A 153 11.98 -8.99 9.34
N ARG A 154 11.35 -8.22 8.45
CA ARG A 154 9.89 -7.99 8.47
C ARG A 154 9.17 -9.34 8.43
N HIS A 155 8.41 -9.64 9.48
CA HIS A 155 7.80 -10.96 9.61
C HIS A 155 6.38 -10.99 9.06
N LEU A 156 5.59 -9.94 9.31
CA LEU A 156 4.18 -9.85 8.92
C LEU A 156 4.02 -9.42 7.46
N VAL A 157 4.70 -10.09 6.52
CA VAL A 157 4.71 -9.79 5.08
C VAL A 157 3.88 -10.79 4.29
N GLY A 158 3.61 -10.46 3.03
CA GLY A 158 2.92 -11.34 2.09
C GLY A 158 1.50 -10.90 1.74
N LEU A 159 0.82 -11.73 0.96
CA LEU A 159 -0.42 -11.34 0.29
C LEU A 159 -1.68 -11.75 1.05
N HIS A 160 -2.75 -10.99 0.84
CA HIS A 160 -4.10 -11.28 1.34
C HIS A 160 -4.15 -11.36 2.89
N GLN A 161 -4.61 -12.48 3.44
CA GLN A 161 -4.80 -12.69 4.87
C GLN A 161 -3.54 -13.19 5.59
N LEU A 162 -2.46 -13.52 4.86
CA LEU A 162 -1.27 -14.14 5.44
C LEU A 162 -0.63 -13.29 6.56
N PRO A 163 -0.45 -11.96 6.41
CA PRO A 163 0.07 -11.14 7.51
C PRO A 163 -0.75 -11.24 8.80
N ILE A 164 -2.07 -11.38 8.67
CA ILE A 164 -3.00 -11.48 9.80
C ILE A 164 -2.91 -12.86 10.46
N GLU A 165 -2.82 -13.93 9.65
CA GLU A 165 -2.58 -15.28 10.17
C GLU A 165 -1.26 -15.35 10.95
N LEU A 166 -0.18 -14.76 10.41
CA LEU A 166 1.11 -14.70 11.09
C LEU A 166 1.01 -13.95 12.42
N ALA A 167 0.37 -12.77 12.43
CA ALA A 167 0.18 -12.00 13.66
C ALA A 167 -0.59 -12.78 14.73
N ILE A 168 -1.65 -13.48 14.34
CA ILE A 168 -2.42 -14.36 15.22
C ILE A 168 -1.53 -15.48 15.77
N LEU A 169 -0.77 -16.18 14.91
CA LEU A 169 0.06 -17.33 15.31
C LEU A 169 1.25 -16.95 16.20
N GLU A 170 1.81 -15.75 16.03
CA GLU A 170 2.81 -15.17 16.91
C GLU A 170 2.23 -14.77 18.28
N GLY A 171 0.90 -14.71 18.40
CA GLY A 171 0.22 -14.36 19.65
C GLY A 171 0.19 -12.86 19.91
N LEU A 172 0.19 -12.04 18.86
CA LEU A 172 0.04 -10.59 19.00
C LEU A 172 -1.36 -10.24 19.49
N GLU A 173 -1.46 -9.19 20.30
CA GLU A 173 -2.75 -8.68 20.80
C GLU A 173 -3.38 -7.67 19.84
N THR A 174 -2.55 -7.03 19.02
CA THR A 174 -2.95 -5.93 18.13
C THR A 174 -2.32 -6.08 16.75
N LEU A 175 -2.94 -5.41 15.77
CA LEU A 175 -2.50 -5.27 14.39
C LEU A 175 -2.26 -3.79 14.08
N ARG A 176 -1.42 -3.52 13.09
CA ARG A 176 -1.31 -2.22 12.45
C ARG A 176 -1.24 -2.37 10.93
N SER A 177 -1.65 -1.34 10.21
CA SER A 177 -1.41 -1.21 8.78
C SER A 177 -0.18 -0.35 8.56
N SER A 178 0.60 -0.69 7.53
CA SER A 178 1.85 0.00 7.20
C SER A 178 1.75 0.68 5.85
N VAL A 179 2.24 1.90 5.72
CA VAL A 179 2.39 2.59 4.43
C VAL A 179 3.85 2.71 4.07
N ILE A 180 4.23 2.21 2.90
CA ILE A 180 5.60 2.20 2.41
C ILE A 180 5.74 2.98 1.12
N LEU A 181 6.98 3.37 0.81
CA LEU A 181 7.36 3.73 -0.55
C LEU A 181 7.70 2.45 -1.33
N ALA A 182 6.84 2.06 -2.28
CA ALA A 182 7.05 0.91 -3.14
C ALA A 182 8.34 1.07 -3.96
N ARG A 183 9.07 -0.03 -4.12
CA ARG A 183 10.31 -0.11 -4.90
C ARG A 183 10.07 -0.84 -6.23
N PRO A 184 10.90 -0.59 -7.25
CA PRO A 184 10.92 -1.41 -8.46
C PRO A 184 11.08 -2.89 -8.14
N TYR A 185 10.35 -3.74 -8.85
CA TYR A 185 10.47 -5.18 -8.66
C TYR A 185 11.69 -5.73 -9.40
N THR A 186 12.46 -6.61 -8.77
CA THR A 186 13.72 -7.18 -9.30
C THR A 186 13.54 -8.58 -9.91
N GLY A 187 12.29 -9.03 -10.07
CA GLY A 187 11.95 -10.34 -10.67
C GLY A 187 12.06 -11.54 -9.73
N LYS A 188 12.56 -11.36 -8.50
CA LYS A 188 12.63 -12.43 -7.49
C LYS A 188 11.43 -12.50 -6.54
N GLY A 189 10.55 -11.50 -6.51
CA GLY A 189 9.33 -11.49 -5.68
C GLY A 189 9.58 -11.42 -4.16
N GLU A 190 10.76 -11.81 -3.69
CA GLU A 190 11.22 -11.77 -2.30
C GLU A 190 11.47 -10.35 -1.77
N ASP A 191 11.47 -9.34 -2.65
CA ASP A 191 11.68 -7.93 -2.31
C ASP A 191 10.37 -7.12 -2.13
N MET A 192 9.21 -7.78 -2.10
CA MET A 192 7.93 -7.10 -1.88
C MET A 192 7.84 -6.57 -0.45
N ASP A 193 7.21 -5.39 -0.30
CA ASP A 193 7.01 -4.71 0.98
C ASP A 193 8.28 -4.36 1.78
N ASN A 194 9.43 -4.18 1.12
CA ASN A 194 10.72 -3.81 1.73
C ASN A 194 11.08 -2.31 1.60
N GLY A 195 10.13 -1.50 1.13
CA GLY A 195 10.31 -0.05 1.01
C GLY A 195 10.49 0.67 2.36
N PRO A 196 11.03 1.91 2.35
CA PRO A 196 10.97 2.80 3.52
C PRO A 196 9.57 2.85 4.10
N LEU A 197 9.46 2.69 5.41
CA LEU A 197 8.20 2.66 6.14
C LEU A 197 7.80 4.08 6.53
N LEU A 198 6.89 4.67 5.76
CA LEU A 198 6.53 6.09 5.89
C LEU A 198 5.56 6.33 7.05
N GLY A 199 4.68 5.38 7.33
CA GLY A 199 3.80 5.46 8.48
C GLY A 199 3.13 4.16 8.85
N ILE A 200 2.64 4.10 10.08
CA ILE A 200 1.82 3.01 10.61
C ILE A 200 0.53 3.55 11.20
N SER A 201 -0.52 2.73 11.22
CA SER A 201 -1.78 3.08 11.90
C SER A 201 -1.64 2.97 13.42
N PRO A 202 -2.62 3.50 14.17
CA PRO A 202 -2.87 3.06 15.54
C PRO A 202 -3.09 1.55 15.62
N GLU A 203 -2.99 1.02 16.83
CA GLU A 203 -3.27 -0.38 17.12
C GLU A 203 -4.74 -0.73 16.91
N VAL A 204 -4.96 -1.87 16.25
CA VAL A 204 -6.28 -2.49 16.07
C VAL A 204 -6.29 -3.83 16.82
N PRO A 205 -7.11 -3.99 17.86
CA PRO A 205 -7.14 -5.24 18.63
C PRO A 205 -7.51 -6.46 17.78
N ILE A 206 -6.79 -7.56 17.99
CA ILE A 206 -7.10 -8.87 17.42
C ILE A 206 -8.27 -9.49 18.18
N ASP A 207 -9.30 -9.88 17.43
CA ASP A 207 -10.46 -10.59 17.94
C ASP A 207 -10.37 -12.07 17.57
N LEU A 208 -10.03 -12.90 18.55
CA LEU A 208 -9.99 -14.35 18.41
C LEU A 208 -11.35 -15.01 18.66
N GLN A 209 -12.40 -14.25 18.99
CA GLN A 209 -13.74 -14.75 19.31
C GLN A 209 -13.77 -15.87 20.36
N GLY A 210 -12.85 -15.80 21.34
CA GLY A 210 -12.73 -16.78 22.42
C GLY A 210 -11.89 -18.02 22.10
N GLU A 211 -11.36 -18.15 20.88
CA GLU A 211 -10.44 -19.24 20.52
C GLU A 211 -9.12 -19.12 21.29
N LYS A 212 -8.54 -20.28 21.66
CA LYS A 212 -7.21 -20.34 22.26
C LYS A 212 -6.14 -20.35 21.19
N LEU A 213 -5.02 -19.69 21.46
CA LEU A 213 -3.89 -19.61 20.53
C LEU A 213 -3.32 -20.99 20.19
N GLU A 214 -3.28 -21.91 21.16
CA GLU A 214 -2.79 -23.27 20.97
C GLU A 214 -3.64 -24.06 19.96
N ASP A 215 -4.97 -23.88 19.98
CA ASP A 215 -5.88 -24.55 19.07
C ASP A 215 -5.70 -24.02 17.63
N LEU A 216 -5.50 -22.71 17.48
CA LEU A 216 -5.20 -22.09 16.18
C LEU A 216 -3.84 -22.53 15.62
N ARG A 217 -2.83 -22.70 16.47
CA ARG A 217 -1.52 -23.26 16.08
C ARG A 217 -1.64 -24.72 15.65
N ALA A 218 -2.47 -25.52 16.32
CA ALA A 218 -2.73 -26.91 15.93
C ALA A 218 -3.42 -26.99 14.55
N ILE A 219 -4.38 -26.08 14.27
CA ILE A 219 -5.00 -25.95 12.94
C ILE A 219 -3.94 -25.64 11.89
N ALA A 220 -3.09 -24.64 12.13
CA ALA A 220 -2.03 -24.26 11.20
C ALA A 220 -1.06 -25.42 10.92
N ALA A 221 -0.67 -26.17 11.96
CA ALA A 221 0.22 -27.33 11.83
C ALA A 221 -0.41 -28.50 11.06
N ALA A 222 -1.73 -28.64 11.08
CA ALA A 222 -2.47 -29.67 10.35
C ALA A 222 -2.76 -29.30 8.88
N ARG A 223 -2.48 -28.06 8.46
CA ARG A 223 -2.72 -27.61 7.08
C ARG A 223 -1.82 -28.35 6.08
N PRO A 224 -2.31 -28.61 4.85
CA PRO A 224 -1.45 -29.09 3.79
C PRO A 224 -0.39 -28.05 3.43
N GLU A 225 0.81 -28.53 3.08
CA GLU A 225 1.95 -27.70 2.66
C GLU A 225 1.58 -26.75 1.50
N LYS A 226 0.75 -27.23 0.56
CA LYS A 226 0.24 -26.42 -0.55
C LYS A 226 -1.12 -25.82 -0.19
N ARG A 227 -1.20 -24.49 -0.22
CA ARG A 227 -2.47 -23.76 -0.06
C ARG A 227 -3.48 -24.19 -1.13
N PRO A 228 -4.68 -24.65 -0.73
CA PRO A 228 -5.73 -25.01 -1.68
C PRO A 228 -6.19 -23.82 -2.54
N ALA A 229 -6.75 -24.12 -3.71
CA ALA A 229 -7.43 -23.12 -4.52
C ALA A 229 -8.63 -22.55 -3.74
N GLY A 230 -8.70 -21.22 -3.62
CA GLY A 230 -9.69 -20.52 -2.79
C GLY A 230 -9.29 -20.33 -1.33
N GLY A 231 -8.09 -20.78 -0.94
CA GLY A 231 -7.54 -20.60 0.41
C GLY A 231 -7.89 -21.72 1.40
N TYR A 232 -7.32 -21.62 2.60
CA TYR A 232 -7.68 -22.50 3.70
C TYR A 232 -9.11 -22.15 4.16
N LYS A 233 -9.92 -23.18 4.42
CA LYS A 233 -11.33 -23.05 4.84
C LYS A 233 -11.50 -23.53 6.27
N ASP A 234 -10.61 -23.06 7.13
CA ASP A 234 -10.54 -23.42 8.54
C ASP A 234 -10.73 -22.19 9.43
N ARG A 235 -10.83 -22.44 10.75
CA ARG A 235 -11.12 -21.41 11.73
C ARG A 235 -10.08 -20.28 11.77
N LEU A 236 -8.81 -20.61 11.55
CA LEU A 236 -7.74 -19.61 11.50
C LEU A 236 -7.91 -18.68 10.29
N ALA A 237 -8.26 -19.20 9.12
CA ALA A 237 -8.52 -18.38 7.94
C ALA A 237 -9.76 -17.49 8.12
N GLU A 238 -10.81 -17.99 8.78
CA GLU A 238 -11.99 -17.19 9.12
C GLU A 238 -11.66 -16.02 10.06
N LEU A 239 -10.92 -16.28 11.14
CA LEU A 239 -10.47 -15.24 12.06
C LEU A 239 -9.53 -14.25 11.39
N ALA A 240 -8.63 -14.71 10.52
CA ALA A 240 -7.76 -13.82 9.76
C ALA A 240 -8.55 -12.93 8.79
N ALA A 241 -9.59 -13.45 8.13
CA ALA A 241 -10.49 -12.66 7.29
C ALA A 241 -11.27 -11.61 8.10
N LEU A 242 -11.80 -11.99 9.27
CA LEU A 242 -12.48 -11.07 10.18
C LEU A 242 -11.56 -9.93 10.61
N ASN A 243 -10.36 -10.28 11.09
CA ASN A 243 -9.40 -9.30 11.57
C ASN A 243 -8.81 -8.45 10.44
N LEU A 244 -8.68 -8.99 9.21
CA LEU A 244 -8.31 -8.19 8.04
C LEU A 244 -9.34 -7.10 7.74
N GLU A 245 -10.65 -7.39 7.83
CA GLU A 245 -11.68 -6.37 7.63
C GLU A 245 -11.71 -5.34 8.77
N ARG A 246 -11.42 -5.76 10.01
CA ARG A 246 -11.22 -4.82 11.14
C ARG A 246 -10.01 -3.92 10.89
N LEU A 247 -8.88 -4.51 10.49
CA LEU A 247 -7.65 -3.79 10.20
C LEU A 247 -7.81 -2.84 9.01
N LYS A 248 -8.57 -3.20 7.99
CA LYS A 248 -8.88 -2.29 6.89
C LYS A 248 -9.54 -0.99 7.40
N ARG A 249 -10.47 -1.11 8.34
CA ARG A 249 -11.23 0.05 8.88
C ARG A 249 -10.46 0.85 9.93
N GLY A 250 -9.83 0.16 10.87
CA GLY A 250 -9.07 0.76 11.97
C GLY A 250 -7.62 1.09 11.62
N GLY A 251 -7.09 0.49 10.55
CA GLY A 251 -5.73 0.64 10.05
C GLY A 251 -5.69 1.40 8.73
N ASP A 252 -5.86 0.71 7.59
CA ASP A 252 -5.67 1.26 6.24
C ASP A 252 -6.37 2.63 6.06
N TRP A 253 -7.65 2.71 6.45
CA TRP A 253 -8.48 3.89 6.27
C TRP A 253 -8.05 5.07 7.14
N GLN A 254 -7.35 4.80 8.25
CA GLN A 254 -6.83 5.82 9.16
C GLN A 254 -5.46 6.33 8.69
N VAL A 255 -4.54 5.41 8.37
CA VAL A 255 -3.13 5.74 8.07
C VAL A 255 -2.97 6.31 6.67
N LEU A 256 -3.57 5.69 5.66
CA LEU A 256 -3.23 5.98 4.25
C LEU A 256 -3.58 7.42 3.84
N PRO A 257 -4.77 7.97 4.12
CA PRO A 257 -5.07 9.36 3.75
C PRO A 257 -4.11 10.36 4.38
N GLY A 258 -3.68 10.12 5.63
CA GLY A 258 -2.75 10.98 6.35
C GLY A 258 -1.36 10.97 5.72
N VAL A 259 -0.81 9.77 5.49
CA VAL A 259 0.52 9.62 4.87
C VAL A 259 0.56 10.22 3.46
N VAL A 260 -0.49 10.04 2.65
CA VAL A 260 -0.60 10.66 1.32
C VAL A 260 -0.50 12.18 1.40
N ARG A 261 -1.17 12.82 2.37
CA ARG A 261 -1.11 14.27 2.56
C ARG A 261 0.29 14.72 3.00
N ASP A 262 0.94 14.00 3.90
CA ASP A 262 2.29 14.37 4.36
C ASP A 262 3.33 14.17 3.27
N PHE A 263 3.17 13.13 2.45
CA PHE A 263 4.02 12.88 1.29
C PHE A 263 3.93 14.03 0.30
N ALA A 264 2.71 14.43 -0.06
CA ALA A 264 2.46 15.58 -0.93
C ALA A 264 3.00 16.90 -0.36
N LYS A 265 3.00 17.07 0.98
CA LYS A 265 3.61 18.23 1.66
C LYS A 265 5.13 18.20 1.67
N GLY A 266 5.78 17.11 1.23
CA GLY A 266 7.23 16.94 1.29
C GLY A 266 7.73 16.71 2.73
N CYS A 267 6.96 16.01 3.57
CA CYS A 267 7.37 15.74 4.96
C CYS A 267 8.37 14.60 5.11
N TYR A 268 8.66 13.83 4.05
CA TYR A 268 9.58 12.70 4.11
C TYR A 268 10.85 12.94 3.30
N ALA A 269 11.98 12.52 3.86
CA ALA A 269 13.27 12.51 3.19
C ALA A 269 14.02 11.20 3.52
N LEU A 270 14.96 10.81 2.66
CA LEU A 270 15.90 9.73 2.92
C LEU A 270 17.31 10.27 2.94
N SER A 271 18.15 9.69 3.79
CA SER A 271 19.60 9.81 3.60
C SER A 271 20.14 8.82 2.58
N ASP A 272 21.41 8.99 2.19
CA ASP A 272 22.13 8.06 1.32
C ASP A 272 22.16 6.62 1.88
N ASP A 273 22.10 6.44 3.20
CA ASP A 273 22.05 5.13 3.87
C ASP A 273 20.63 4.55 4.00
N ASN A 274 19.63 5.13 3.30
CA ASN A 274 18.21 4.81 3.42
C ASN A 274 17.56 5.06 4.80
N GLN A 275 18.21 5.76 5.74
CA GLN A 275 17.54 6.25 6.94
C GLN A 275 16.38 7.17 6.57
N LEU A 276 15.20 6.92 7.12
CA LEU A 276 14.04 7.78 6.97
C LEU A 276 14.15 9.02 7.87
N PHE A 277 13.77 10.16 7.31
CA PHE A 277 13.61 11.41 8.02
C PHE A 277 12.18 11.92 7.85
N TYR A 278 11.61 12.40 8.95
CA TYR A 278 10.32 13.07 8.97
C TYR A 278 10.46 14.53 9.38
N ARG A 279 9.69 15.41 8.74
CA ARG A 279 9.71 16.84 9.01
C ARG A 279 8.82 17.19 10.19
N ILE A 280 9.42 17.76 11.23
CA ILE A 280 8.75 18.29 12.42
C ILE A 280 9.02 19.79 12.48
N GLY A 281 7.97 20.61 12.32
CA GLY A 281 8.12 22.04 12.05
C GLY A 281 8.92 22.25 10.75
N ASP A 282 10.04 22.98 10.86
CA ASP A 282 10.90 23.30 9.71
C ASP A 282 12.15 22.41 9.60
N LYS A 283 12.26 21.36 10.43
CA LYS A 283 13.46 20.49 10.49
C LYS A 283 13.13 19.05 10.21
N PHE A 284 14.08 18.35 9.59
CA PHE A 284 14.03 16.90 9.39
C PHE A 284 14.71 16.19 10.56
N HIS A 285 14.03 15.18 11.09
CA HIS A 285 14.51 14.33 12.18
C HIS A 285 14.59 12.88 11.70
N PRO A 286 15.65 12.14 12.03
CA PRO A 286 15.73 10.71 11.73
C PRO A 286 14.64 9.99 12.51
N VAL A 287 13.90 9.10 11.85
CA VAL A 287 12.82 8.30 12.42
C VAL A 287 12.86 6.90 11.84
N GLU A 288 12.34 5.93 12.58
CA GLU A 288 12.01 4.61 12.04
C GLU A 288 10.78 4.72 11.13
N THR A 289 9.73 5.39 11.63
CA THR A 289 8.44 5.62 10.97
C THR A 289 7.65 6.70 11.70
N VAL A 290 6.39 6.92 11.31
CA VAL A 290 5.45 7.84 11.96
C VAL A 290 4.12 7.13 12.19
N GLN A 291 3.62 7.09 13.42
CA GLN A 291 2.24 6.69 13.67
C GLN A 291 1.31 7.82 13.22
N VAL A 292 0.33 7.49 12.38
CA VAL A 292 -0.59 8.43 11.76
C VAL A 292 -2.03 8.08 12.13
N ASP A 293 -2.65 8.95 12.92
CA ASP A 293 -4.07 8.87 13.29
C ASP A 293 -4.80 10.13 12.80
N GLY A 294 -5.43 10.05 11.63
CA GLY A 294 -6.11 11.19 11.02
C GLY A 294 -5.16 12.37 10.75
N ASP A 295 -5.24 13.42 11.58
CA ASP A 295 -4.39 14.61 11.53
C ASP A 295 -3.29 14.62 12.60
N GLN A 296 -3.27 13.65 13.52
CA GLN A 296 -2.23 13.49 14.54
C GLN A 296 -1.03 12.74 13.98
N ARG A 297 0.18 13.11 14.46
CA ARG A 297 1.45 12.54 14.04
C ARG A 297 2.31 12.27 15.26
N GLU A 298 2.72 11.02 15.41
CA GLU A 298 3.64 10.61 16.45
C GLU A 298 4.87 9.98 15.77
N PRO A 299 5.97 10.74 15.62
CA PRO A 299 7.23 10.21 15.10
C PRO A 299 7.76 9.11 16.02
N ILE A 300 8.08 7.95 15.44
CA ILE A 300 8.72 6.84 16.13
C ILE A 300 10.20 6.89 15.77
N PHE A 301 11.03 7.14 16.77
CA PHE A 301 12.48 7.24 16.60
C PHE A 301 13.12 5.86 16.74
N ASP A 302 14.21 5.61 16.00
CA ASP A 302 15.01 4.41 16.20
C ASP A 302 15.44 4.33 17.67
N SER A 303 15.27 3.15 18.28
CA SER A 303 15.86 2.91 19.59
C SER A 303 17.39 2.91 19.46
N PRO A 304 18.13 3.60 20.35
CA PRO A 304 19.58 3.70 20.28
C PRO A 304 20.30 2.36 20.47
#